data_AF-A0A7X1D4W2-F1
#
_entry.id   AF-A0A7X1D4W2-F1
#
_cell.length_a   1.000
_cell.length_b   1.000
_cell.length_c   1.000
_cell.angle_alpha   90.00
_cell.angle_beta   90.00
_cell.angle_gamma   90.00
#
_symmetry.space_group_name_H-M   'P 1'
#
loop_
_entity.id
_entity.type
_entity.pdbx_description
1 polymer ?
#
loop_
_entity_poly.entity_id
_entity_poly.type
_entity_poly.pdbx_seq_one_letter_code
_entity_poly.pdbx_strand_id
1 'polypeptide(L)' 'MPDMKNDDYKKGYEDAMIDAYSIVSYAREQGETDVRQVLNWLGDPEYVLEQIEEDE' A
#
# COMPACT_ATOMS: atom_id res chain seq x y z
N MET A 1 -22.46 16.32 -15.54
CA MET A 1 -22.29 16.12 -14.09
C MET A 1 -21.24 15.02 -13.96
N PRO A 2 -20.17 15.22 -13.17
CA PRO A 2 -19.21 14.14 -12.93
C PRO A 2 -19.96 12.96 -12.32
N ASP A 3 -19.69 11.77 -12.83
CA ASP A 3 -20.35 10.55 -12.40
C ASP A 3 -19.79 10.19 -11.02
N MET A 4 -20.58 10.41 -9.97
CA MET A 4 -20.20 10.27 -8.57
C MET A 4 -19.52 8.91 -8.27
N LYS A 5 -19.87 7.86 -9.03
CA LYS A 5 -19.26 6.52 -8.93
C LYS A 5 -17.84 6.44 -9.49
N ASN A 6 -17.51 7.25 -10.49
CA ASN A 6 -16.15 7.32 -11.05
C ASN A 6 -15.18 8.01 -10.09
N ASP A 7 -15.66 9.04 -9.37
CA ASP A 7 -14.82 9.78 -8.43
C ASP A 7 -14.45 8.92 -7.20
N ASP A 8 -15.41 8.14 -6.67
CA ASP A 8 -15.17 7.21 -5.56
C ASP A 8 -14.22 6.05 -5.97
N TYR A 9 -14.41 5.48 -7.16
CA TYR A 9 -13.51 4.45 -7.68
C TYR A 9 -12.09 4.98 -7.88
N LYS A 10 -11.96 6.19 -8.45
CA LYS A 10 -10.66 6.82 -8.67
C LYS A 10 -9.94 7.08 -7.36
N LYS A 11 -10.66 7.57 -6.34
CA LYS A 11 -10.10 7.77 -5.01
C LYS A 11 -9.60 6.46 -4.40
N GLY A 12 -10.42 5.42 -4.40
CA GLY A 12 -10.02 4.10 -3.88
C GLY A 12 -8.82 3.50 -4.62
N TYR A 13 -8.70 3.74 -5.92
CA TYR A 13 -7.52 3.34 -6.70
C TYR A 13 -6.27 4.14 -6.32
N GLU A 14 -6.39 5.46 -6.15
CA GLU A 14 -5.27 6.32 -5.74
C GLU A 14 -4.77 5.93 -4.33
N ASP A 15 -5.67 5.71 -3.38
CA ASP A 15 -5.35 5.28 -2.02
C ASP A 15 -4.62 3.92 -2.03
N ALA A 16 -5.15 2.92 -2.77
CA ALA A 16 -4.50 1.60 -2.88
C ALA A 16 -3.10 1.65 -3.54
N MET A 17 -2.89 2.58 -4.47
CA MET A 17 -1.58 2.80 -5.09
C MET A 17 -0.58 3.42 -4.12
N ILE A 18 -1.03 4.32 -3.25
CA ILE A 18 -0.21 4.92 -2.20
C ILE A 18 0.23 3.83 -1.21
N ASP A 19 -0.71 3.03 -0.72
CA ASP A 19 -0.43 1.94 0.22
C ASP A 19 0.58 0.94 -0.36
N ALA A 20 0.38 0.54 -1.61
CA ALA A 20 1.30 -0.36 -2.28
C ALA A 20 2.70 0.23 -2.46
N TYR A 21 2.79 1.53 -2.76
CA TYR A 21 4.07 2.23 -2.86
C TYR A 21 4.81 2.29 -1.52
N SER A 22 4.09 2.58 -0.42
CA SER A 22 4.66 2.62 0.93
C SER A 22 5.22 1.26 1.35
N ILE A 23 4.46 0.18 1.12
CA ILE A 23 4.88 -1.19 1.44
C ILE A 23 6.12 -1.61 0.65
N VAL A 24 6.16 -1.33 -0.66
CA VAL A 24 7.32 -1.65 -1.50
C VAL A 24 8.55 -0.83 -1.10
N SER A 25 8.36 0.43 -0.72
CA SER A 25 9.45 1.29 -0.25
C SER A 25 10.02 0.79 1.08
N TYR A 26 9.15 0.46 2.04
CA TYR A 26 9.53 -0.14 3.31
C TYR A 26 10.30 -1.45 3.11
N ALA A 27 9.80 -2.35 2.24
CA ALA A 27 10.48 -3.60 1.91
C ALA A 27 11.91 -3.35 1.41
N ARG A 28 12.09 -2.34 0.55
CA ARG A 28 13.41 -1.96 0.03
C ARG A 28 14.33 -1.41 1.12
N GLU A 29 13.81 -0.60 2.02
CA GLU A 29 14.57 0.01 3.12
C GLU A 29 15.06 -1.04 4.13
N GLN A 30 14.22 -2.03 4.43
CA GLN A 30 14.57 -3.17 5.28
C GLN A 30 15.48 -4.19 4.58
N GLY A 31 15.71 -4.04 3.27
CA GLY A 31 16.52 -4.98 2.47
C GLY A 31 15.81 -6.30 2.20
N GLU A 32 14.47 -6.34 2.24
CA GLU A 32 13.68 -7.51 1.90
C GLU A 32 13.86 -7.88 0.42
N THR A 33 14.15 -9.15 0.17
CA THR A 33 14.40 -9.67 -1.19
C THR A 33 13.43 -10.78 -1.58
N ASP A 34 12.66 -11.33 -0.62
CA ASP A 34 11.61 -12.29 -0.92
C ASP A 34 10.35 -11.56 -1.41
N VAL A 35 10.17 -11.59 -2.72
CA VAL A 35 8.98 -11.04 -3.39
C VAL A 35 7.69 -11.67 -2.86
N ARG A 36 7.70 -12.92 -2.38
CA ARG A 36 6.50 -13.54 -1.80
C ARG A 36 6.09 -12.88 -0.50
N GLN A 37 7.05 -12.46 0.31
CA GLN A 37 6.80 -11.74 1.55
C GLN A 37 6.19 -10.36 1.26
N VAL A 38 6.76 -9.63 0.31
CA VAL A 38 6.22 -8.33 -0.13
C VAL A 38 4.80 -8.47 -0.72
N LEU A 39 4.55 -9.52 -1.50
CA LEU A 39 3.21 -9.82 -2.01
C LEU A 39 2.22 -10.19 -0.90
N ASN A 40 2.68 -10.86 0.15
CA ASN A 40 1.84 -11.17 1.31
C ASN A 40 1.45 -9.88 2.06
N TRP A 41 2.39 -8.95 2.23
CA TRP A 41 2.11 -7.61 2.79
C TRP A 41 1.11 -6.81 1.97
N LEU A 42 1.19 -6.87 0.63
CA LEU A 42 0.18 -6.26 -0.24
C LEU A 42 -1.20 -6.93 -0.15
N GLY A 43 -1.26 -8.19 0.32
CA GLY A 43 -2.51 -8.90 0.56
C GLY A 43 -3.20 -8.49 1.86
N ASP A 44 -2.46 -7.91 2.80
CA ASP A 44 -2.94 -7.36 4.08
C ASP A 44 -2.18 -6.07 4.42
N PRO A 45 -2.47 -4.96 3.69
CA PRO A 45 -1.67 -3.75 3.76
C PRO A 45 -1.80 -3.03 5.11
N GLU A 46 -2.95 -3.12 5.79
CA GLU A 46 -3.20 -2.44 7.07
C GLU A 46 -2.18 -2.85 8.14
N TYR A 47 -1.92 -4.15 8.27
CA TYR A 47 -0.95 -4.70 9.24
C TYR A 47 0.47 -4.16 9.05
N VAL A 48 0.87 -3.87 7.81
CA VAL A 48 2.22 -3.41 7.48
C VAL A 48 2.32 -1.90 7.59
N LEU A 49 1.28 -1.17 7.18
CA LEU A 49 1.22 0.28 7.32
C LEU A 49 1.27 0.70 8.79
N GLU A 50 0.61 -0.04 9.70
CA GLU A 50 0.72 0.20 11.16
C GLU A 50 2.17 0.11 11.65
N GLN A 51 2.96 -0.84 11.15
CA GLN A 51 4.38 -0.98 11.51
C GLN A 51 5.25 0.16 10.95
N ILE A 52 4.94 0.63 9.75
CA ILE A 52 5.64 1.77 9.12
C ILE A 52 5.44 3.05 9.95
N GLU A 53 4.21 3.28 10.44
CA GLU A 53 3.92 4.45 11.29
C GLU A 53 4.59 4.40 12.66
N GLU A 54 4.85 3.21 13.22
CA GLU A 54 5.57 3.05 14.50
C GLU A 54 7.09 3.28 14.37
N ASP A 55 7.65 3.13 13.17
CA ASP A 55 9.08 3.28 12.88
C ASP A 55 9.51 4.75 12.61
N GLU A 56 8.56 5.68 12.37
CA GLU A 56 8.78 7.13 12.17
C GLU A 56 8.86 7.96 13.47
#